data_AF-A0A7C1V3R7-F1
#
_entry.id   AF-A0A7C1V3R7-F1
#
_cell.length_a   1.000
_cell.length_b   1.000
_cell.length_c   1.000
_cell.angle_alpha   90.00
_cell.angle_beta   90.00
_cell.angle_gamma   90.00
#
_symmetry.space_group_name_H-M   'P 1'
#
loop_
_entity.id
_entity.type
_entity.pdbx_description
1 polymer ?
#
loop_
_entity_poly.entity_id
_entity_poly.type
_entity_poly.pdbx_seq_one_letter_code
_entity_poly.pdbx_strand_id
1 'polypeptide(L)'
;MRVAISCDDDRGLEGVVAYHFGRCPYYTFVDVDDGQVKGVKVVTNPYYGQHAPGVVPDFIHSQGADVMITGGMGSRAVAFFDQYGI
;
A
#
# COMPACT_ATOMS: atom_id res chain seq x y z
N MET A 1 -12.93 -0.30 -7.13
CA MET A 1 -11.95 0.35 -6.25
C MET A 1 -10.70 -0.50 -6.16
N ARG A 2 -9.53 0.09 -5.98
CA ARG A 2 -8.27 -0.60 -5.74
C ARG A 2 -7.77 -0.30 -4.33
N VAL A 3 -7.62 -1.34 -3.53
CA VAL A 3 -7.12 -1.26 -2.16
C VAL A 3 -5.65 -1.65 -2.16
N ALA A 4 -4.79 -0.82 -1.58
CA ALA A 4 -3.38 -1.14 -1.33
C ALA A 4 -3.20 -1.59 0.13
N ILE A 5 -2.46 -2.68 0.35
CA ILE A 5 -2.14 -3.21 1.66
C ILE A 5 -0.63 -3.36 1.81
N SER A 6 -0.06 -2.84 2.90
CA SER A 6 1.36 -3.06 3.23
C SER A 6 1.55 -4.46 3.81
N CYS A 7 2.48 -5.26 3.28
CA CYS A 7 2.65 -6.66 3.67
C CYS A 7 4.11 -7.01 3.99
N ASP A 8 4.31 -7.89 4.98
CA ASP A 8 5.63 -8.41 5.39
C ASP A 8 6.12 -9.56 4.48
N ASP A 9 5.24 -10.13 3.67
CA ASP A 9 5.52 -11.22 2.73
C ASP A 9 4.72 -11.06 1.43
N ASP A 10 4.99 -11.93 0.45
CA ASP A 10 4.42 -11.90 -0.89
C ASP A 10 3.23 -12.85 -1.09
N ARG A 11 2.59 -13.31 -0.01
CA ARG A 11 1.51 -14.32 -0.07
C ARG A 11 0.13 -13.76 -0.47
N GLY A 12 0.07 -12.51 -0.92
CA GLY A 12 -1.16 -11.88 -1.39
C GLY A 12 -2.23 -11.79 -0.30
N LEU A 13 -3.41 -12.36 -0.54
CA LEU A 13 -4.53 -12.32 0.41
C LEU A 13 -4.27 -13.09 1.72
N GLU A 14 -3.36 -14.05 1.69
CA GLU A 14 -2.93 -14.83 2.87
C GLU A 14 -1.72 -14.21 3.57
N GLY A 15 -1.28 -13.03 3.11
CA GLY A 15 -0.11 -12.34 3.63
C GLY A 15 -0.37 -11.61 4.94
N VAL A 16 0.71 -11.37 5.68
CA VAL A 16 0.65 -10.64 6.96
C VAL A 16 0.74 -9.14 6.71
N VAL A 17 -0.20 -8.37 7.27
CA VAL A 17 -0.14 -6.90 7.23
C VAL A 17 1.08 -6.41 7.99
N ALA A 18 1.91 -5.63 7.31
CA ALA A 18 3.11 -5.06 7.88
C ALA A 18 2.80 -4.06 8.99
N TYR A 19 3.61 -4.08 10.05
CA TYR A 19 3.48 -3.13 11.16
C TYR A 19 3.89 -1.70 10.76
N HIS A 20 4.78 -1.54 9.77
CA HIS A 20 5.26 -0.22 9.32
C HIS A 20 5.06 -0.03 7.82
N PHE A 21 4.16 0.88 7.45
CA PHE A 21 3.84 1.24 6.06
C PHE A 21 5.10 1.43 5.20
N GLY A 22 5.92 2.44 5.50
CA GLY A 22 7.05 2.81 4.64
C GLY A 22 8.22 1.82 4.66
N ARG A 23 8.18 0.81 5.52
CA ARG A 23 9.23 -0.21 5.69
C ARG A 23 8.72 -1.62 5.43
N CYS A 24 7.58 -1.79 4.78
CA CYS A 24 7.11 -3.11 4.37
C CYS A 24 7.86 -3.55 3.09
N PRO A 25 8.25 -4.84 2.98
CA PRO A 25 8.93 -5.34 1.79
C PRO A 25 8.01 -5.48 0.57
N TYR A 26 6.69 -5.60 0.78
CA TYR A 26 5.71 -5.79 -0.29
C TYR A 26 4.47 -4.91 -0.11
N TYR A 27 3.80 -4.66 -1.23
CA TYR A 27 2.43 -4.14 -1.26
C TYR A 27 1.54 -5.10 -2.03
N THR A 28 0.39 -5.44 -1.45
CA THR A 28 -0.67 -6.19 -2.12
C THR A 28 -1.75 -5.22 -2.58
N PHE A 29 -2.00 -5.19 -3.88
CA PHE A 29 -3.09 -4.44 -4.49
C PHE A 29 -4.25 -5.37 -4.79
N VAL A 30 -5.44 -5.00 -4.34
CA VAL A 30 -6.67 -5.77 -4.49
C VAL A 30 -7.69 -4.93 -5.25
N ASP A 31 -8.09 -5.39 -6.43
CA ASP A 31 -9.18 -4.80 -7.18
C ASP A 31 -10.50 -5.37 -6.66
N VAL A 32 -11.36 -4.50 -6.16
CA VAL A 32 -12.68 -4.83 -5.61
C VAL A 32 -13.75 -4.16 -6.44
N ASP A 33 -14.72 -4.95 -6.89
CA ASP A 33 -15.89 -4.50 -7.62
C ASP A 33 -17.12 -5.27 -7.14
N ASP A 34 -18.21 -4.54 -6.88
CA ASP A 34 -19.46 -5.06 -6.32
C ASP A 34 -19.26 -5.98 -5.09
N GLY A 35 -18.42 -5.54 -4.16
CA GLY A 35 -18.10 -6.28 -2.93
C GLY A 35 -17.27 -7.57 -3.13
N GLN A 36 -16.79 -7.82 -4.34
CA GLN A 36 -16.03 -9.02 -4.68
C GLN A 36 -14.61 -8.67 -5.11
N VAL A 37 -13.65 -9.52 -4.73
CA VAL A 37 -12.28 -9.45 -5.24
C VAL A 37 -12.28 -9.87 -6.71
N LYS A 38 -11.81 -8.99 -7.59
CA LYS A 38 -11.66 -9.24 -9.03
C LYS A 38 -10.22 -9.47 -9.45
N GLY A 39 -9.25 -8.99 -8.67
CA GLY A 39 -7.84 -9.14 -8.96
C GLY A 39 -6.97 -8.92 -7.73
N VAL A 40 -5.85 -9.62 -7.69
CA VAL A 40 -4.82 -9.48 -6.64
C VAL A 40 -3.48 -9.38 -7.31
N LYS A 41 -2.69 -8.36 -6.96
CA LYS A 41 -1.35 -8.15 -7.47
C LYS A 41 -0.43 -7.81 -6.31
N VAL A 42 0.59 -8.63 -6.11
CA VAL A 42 1.67 -8.34 -5.16
C VAL A 42 2.81 -7.65 -5.91
N VAL A 43 3.38 -6.61 -5.32
CA VAL A 43 4.58 -5.94 -5.82
C VAL A 43 5.59 -5.78 -4.69
N THR A 44 6.87 -5.82 -5.04
CA THR A 44 7.94 -5.44 -4.11
C THR A 44 7.89 -3.94 -3.86
N ASN A 45 8.24 -3.52 -2.65
CA ASN A 45 8.46 -2.12 -2.32
C ASN A 45 9.84 -1.70 -2.84
N PRO A 46 9.93 -0.89 -3.91
CA PRO A 46 11.21 -0.46 -4.46
C PRO A 46 12.00 0.44 -3.49
N TYR A 47 11.36 0.93 -2.42
CA TYR A 47 11.92 1.83 -1.43
C TYR A 47 12.10 1.19 -0.04
N TYR A 48 12.01 -0.14 0.09
CA TYR A 48 12.12 -0.84 1.39
C TYR A 48 13.35 -0.42 2.23
N GLY A 49 14.48 -0.16 1.56
CA GLY A 49 15.73 0.30 2.19
C GLY A 49 16.04 1.79 2.02
N GLN A 50 15.16 2.58 1.40
CA GLN A 50 15.40 3.99 1.07
C GLN A 50 14.33 4.86 1.72
N HIS A 51 14.75 5.86 2.49
CA HIS A 51 13.84 6.83 3.10
C HIS A 51 13.94 8.19 2.42
N ALA A 52 12.95 8.50 1.60
CA ALA A 52 12.74 9.84 1.06
C ALA A 52 11.28 10.25 1.32
N PRO A 53 11.01 11.46 1.85
CA PRO A 53 9.65 11.89 2.15
C PRO A 53 8.76 11.89 0.89
N GLY A 54 7.56 11.33 0.99
CA GLY A 54 6.54 11.36 -0.07
C GLY A 54 6.70 10.33 -1.17
N VAL A 55 7.88 9.71 -1.31
CA VAL A 55 8.16 8.77 -2.42
C VAL A 55 7.31 7.50 -2.34
N VAL A 56 7.10 6.95 -1.14
CA VAL A 56 6.26 5.76 -0.98
C VAL A 56 4.76 6.09 -1.17
N PRO A 57 4.19 7.15 -0.57
CA PRO A 57 2.83 7.57 -0.90
C PRO A 57 2.59 7.84 -2.39
N ASP A 58 3.51 8.53 -3.05
CA ASP A 58 3.45 8.78 -4.50
C ASP A 58 3.48 7.48 -5.31
N PHE A 59 4.33 6.53 -4.92
CA PHE A 59 4.34 5.20 -5.53
C PHE A 59 3.00 4.49 -5.39
N ILE A 60 2.38 4.49 -4.21
CA ILE A 60 1.06 3.87 -4.01
C ILE A 60 -0.01 4.55 -4.86
N HIS A 61 -0.04 5.89 -4.87
CA HIS A 61 -0.95 6.68 -5.71
C HIS A 61 -0.75 6.37 -7.20
N SER A 62 0.50 6.24 -7.68
CA SER A 62 0.80 5.92 -9.08
C SER A 62 0.32 4.52 -9.51
N GLN A 63 0.06 3.61 -8.57
CA GLN A 63 -0.56 2.30 -8.85
C GLN A 63 -2.09 2.38 -8.97
N GLY A 64 -2.68 3.57 -8.81
CA GLY A 64 -4.11 3.81 -8.87
C GLY A 64 -4.87 3.29 -7.65
N ALA A 65 -4.25 3.33 -6.46
CA ALA A 65 -4.93 2.97 -5.23
C ALA A 65 -5.95 4.04 -4.83
N ASP A 66 -7.12 3.59 -4.36
CA ASP A 66 -8.18 4.44 -3.81
C ASP A 66 -8.19 4.40 -2.27
N VAL A 67 -7.65 3.35 -1.66
CA VAL A 67 -7.63 3.13 -0.21
C VAL A 67 -6.30 2.49 0.19
N MET A 68 -5.70 2.93 1.30
CA MET A 68 -4.51 2.32 1.89
C MET A 68 -4.82 1.68 3.25
N ILE A 69 -4.57 0.36 3.39
CA ILE A 69 -4.66 -0.38 4.65
C ILE A 69 -3.26 -0.79 5.11
N THR A 70 -2.90 -0.41 6.33
CA THR A 70 -1.57 -0.69 6.90
C THR A 70 -1.69 -0.85 8.40
N GLY A 71 -0.65 -1.39 9.05
CA GLY A 71 -0.48 -1.26 10.49
C GLY A 71 -0.25 0.20 10.88
N GLY A 72 1.01 0.56 11.16
CA GLY A 72 1.41 1.92 11.49
C GLY A 72 1.81 2.75 10.28
N MET A 73 1.31 3.98 10.20
CA MET A 73 1.71 4.99 9.22
C MET A 73 2.15 6.28 9.93
N GLY A 74 3.25 6.88 9.47
CA GLY A 74 3.69 8.19 9.98
C GLY A 74 2.79 9.32 9.49
N SER A 75 2.56 10.34 10.32
CA SER A 75 1.64 11.47 10.03
C SER A 75 1.94 12.19 8.72
N ARG A 76 3.22 12.30 8.33
CA ARG A 76 3.60 12.91 7.05
C ARG A 76 3.11 12.10 5.84
N ALA A 77 3.11 10.77 5.92
CA ALA A 77 2.58 9.92 4.85
C ALA A 77 1.05 10.02 4.77
N VAL A 78 0.37 10.06 5.92
CA VAL A 78 -1.08 10.33 5.98
C VAL A 78 -1.41 11.64 5.27
N ALA A 79 -0.69 12.73 5.57
CA ALA A 79 -0.91 14.02 4.93
C ALA A 79 -0.70 14.03 3.40
N PHE A 80 0.10 13.10 2.84
CA PHE A 80 0.21 12.93 1.40
C PHE A 80 -0.99 12.18 0.83
N PHE A 81 -1.43 11.09 1.48
CA PHE A 81 -2.64 10.36 1.05
C PHE A 81 -3.89 11.25 1.09
N ASP A 82 -4.03 12.08 2.13
CA ASP A 82 -5.10 13.10 2.21
C ASP A 82 -5.09 14.06 1.00
N GLN A 83 -3.91 14.44 0.49
CA GLN A 83 -3.79 15.30 -0.70
C GLN A 83 -4.17 14.56 -1.99
N TYR A 84 -3.98 13.24 -2.03
CA TYR A 84 -4.37 12.39 -3.17
C TYR A 84 -5.82 11.95 -3.11
N GLY A 85 -6.49 12.12 -1.96
CA GLY A 85 -7.85 11.62 -1.73
C GLY A 85 -7.91 10.10 -1.48
N ILE A 86 -6.84 9.54 -0.88
CA ILE A 86 -6.67 8.11 -0.54
C ILE A 86 -6.74 7.91 0.97
#